data_AF-K0R329-F1
#
_entry.id   AF-K0R329-F1
#
_cell.length_a   1.000
_cell.length_b   1.000
_cell.length_c   1.000
_cell.angle_alpha   90.00
_cell.angle_beta   90.00
_cell.angle_gamma   90.00
#
_symmetry.space_group_name_H-M   'P 1'
#
loop_
_entity.id
_entity.type
_entity.pdbx_description
1 polymer ?
#
loop_
_entity_poly.entity_id
_entity_poly.type
_entity_poly.pdbx_seq_one_letter_code
_entity_poly.pdbx_strand_id
1 'polypeptide(L)'
;MAKSAADPGLSMAGTTSLSSVSSEVSAIQSNDGNDRCPLSASSRGYYYLSPQAVKKLPEYQYQGADLSPIYKHFLSPLAAWYVDHLTPTWLAPNSITLLGLMWMILSYCVIWYWAPGLYEANTDVNAAYAVPGVVFLLNGCAMLIYQTLDNMDGKQARKTGSSSPLGLLFDHGCDAVNMIFGSGNWIAAMAMVPGNVEILLGEDNENIQNKSIVCELFGGDAMMACMLVLCPMVAFYVSTWEQYYTGKLILPPFNGPTEGLLLGATLSIVSFLCGSMFWQSTSLVDAAIAKLSPQLGQESFIAGLDGCVRNMDLIVVASVVGLVQEVTLKAVFVTRTYGLQALRTLVPNALLSLSTMAIVRMDPSILLRIPRTMLHLTSGLFVEQVTQLMLDHMVEENFEVRRRFVMIPQVGIAVMMMMEGMHISTQALDTFFLVYTTGLWVYLTFKVRLQVYEICDVLGIYCFDIVTPKSKSDMNANEILGTTIPARRSASSESKKVK
;
A
#
# COMPACT_ATOMS: atom_id res chain seq x y z
N MET A 1 -60.62 -12.20 -21.63
CA MET A 1 -61.62 -12.42 -20.56
C MET A 1 -61.33 -13.79 -19.94
N ALA A 2 -61.16 -13.83 -18.61
CA ALA A 2 -61.30 -14.97 -17.67
C ALA A 2 -60.63 -16.32 -18.04
N LYS A 3 -59.57 -16.75 -17.34
CA LYS A 3 -59.50 -17.44 -16.02
C LYS A 3 -59.66 -18.97 -16.09
N SER A 4 -58.97 -19.63 -15.14
CA SER A 4 -59.13 -21.02 -14.64
C SER A 4 -58.21 -22.05 -15.33
N ALA A 5 -57.50 -22.99 -14.68
CA ALA A 5 -57.34 -23.46 -13.29
C ALA A 5 -56.01 -24.28 -13.25
N ALA A 6 -55.12 -24.11 -12.28
CA ALA A 6 -55.03 -24.76 -10.96
C ALA A 6 -54.43 -26.19 -10.96
N ASP A 7 -53.14 -26.26 -10.54
CA ASP A 7 -52.50 -27.10 -9.47
C ASP A 7 -52.73 -28.64 -9.38
N PRO A 8 -51.91 -29.47 -8.67
CA PRO A 8 -50.89 -29.14 -7.65
C PRO A 8 -49.58 -30.00 -7.56
N GLY A 9 -48.57 -29.46 -6.85
CA GLY A 9 -47.91 -30.12 -5.69
C GLY A 9 -46.46 -30.65 -5.78
N LEU A 10 -45.51 -30.02 -5.04
CA LEU A 10 -44.91 -30.59 -3.82
C LEU A 10 -44.01 -29.60 -3.00
N SER A 11 -44.34 -29.46 -1.70
CA SER A 11 -43.66 -28.97 -0.46
C SER A 11 -42.67 -27.77 -0.48
N MET A 12 -42.86 -26.62 0.20
CA MET A 12 -43.14 -26.24 1.62
C MET A 12 -41.99 -26.41 2.65
N ALA A 13 -41.64 -25.25 3.25
CA ALA A 13 -41.07 -24.95 4.59
C ALA A 13 -39.68 -24.28 4.53
N GLY A 14 -39.38 -23.13 5.15
CA GLY A 14 -40.16 -22.23 6.00
C GLY A 14 -39.21 -21.10 6.44
N THR A 15 -39.70 -19.87 6.39
CA THR A 15 -39.09 -18.66 6.95
C THR A 15 -39.13 -18.70 8.48
N THR A 16 -38.00 -18.52 9.15
CA THR A 16 -37.89 -18.23 10.59
C THR A 16 -36.88 -17.08 10.76
N SER A 17 -37.35 -15.84 10.92
CA SER A 17 -37.63 -15.19 12.22
C SER A 17 -36.40 -14.99 13.09
N LEU A 18 -35.90 -13.75 13.06
CA LEU A 18 -35.12 -13.11 14.11
C LEU A 18 -35.87 -13.22 15.46
N SER A 19 -35.38 -14.05 16.38
CA SER A 19 -35.50 -13.87 17.83
C SER A 19 -34.98 -15.13 18.55
N SER A 20 -33.90 -15.01 19.32
CA SER A 20 -33.62 -15.73 20.58
C SER A 20 -32.13 -16.03 20.79
N VAL A 21 -31.32 -15.01 21.10
CA VAL A 21 -30.18 -15.15 22.02
C VAL A 21 -30.12 -13.86 22.85
N SER A 22 -31.17 -13.65 23.64
CA SER A 22 -31.27 -12.55 24.60
C SER A 22 -31.99 -13.08 25.84
N SER A 23 -31.42 -14.12 26.46
CA SER A 23 -31.90 -14.66 27.73
C SER A 23 -30.93 -15.69 28.29
N GLU A 24 -29.71 -15.29 28.64
CA GLU A 24 -28.84 -16.10 29.51
C GLU A 24 -27.84 -15.26 30.33
N VAL A 25 -28.17 -14.00 30.63
CA VAL A 25 -27.38 -13.13 31.53
C VAL A 25 -28.26 -12.53 32.65
N SER A 26 -29.30 -13.26 33.08
CA SER A 26 -30.24 -12.75 34.08
C SER A 26 -30.63 -13.82 35.09
N ALA A 27 -29.65 -14.35 35.84
CA ALA A 27 -29.91 -15.19 37.00
C ALA A 27 -28.72 -15.26 37.96
N ILE A 28 -28.35 -14.15 38.60
CA ILE A 28 -27.73 -14.19 39.94
C ILE A 28 -28.35 -13.05 40.76
N GLN A 29 -29.37 -13.40 41.55
CA GLN A 29 -29.94 -12.54 42.57
C GLN A 29 -29.09 -12.61 43.85
N SER A 30 -28.76 -11.42 44.36
CA SER A 30 -28.68 -11.03 45.77
C SER A 30 -28.10 -12.00 46.79
N ASN A 31 -26.90 -11.67 47.29
CA ASN A 31 -26.64 -11.79 48.71
C ASN A 31 -25.83 -10.57 49.18
N ASP A 32 -26.34 -9.90 50.21
CA ASP A 32 -25.76 -8.73 50.88
C ASP A 32 -24.41 -9.03 51.51
N GLY A 33 -23.54 -8.01 51.57
CA GLY A 33 -22.40 -8.03 52.49
C GLY A 33 -21.15 -7.35 51.95
N ASN A 34 -21.14 -6.02 51.98
CA ASN A 34 -19.99 -5.23 52.40
C ASN A 34 -18.60 -5.67 51.90
N ASP A 35 -18.31 -5.47 50.62
CA ASP A 35 -16.92 -5.37 50.17
C ASP A 35 -16.75 -4.22 49.17
N ARG A 36 -15.89 -3.28 49.58
CA ARG A 36 -15.54 -2.08 48.83
C ARG A 36 -14.94 -2.51 47.51
N CYS A 37 -15.58 -2.15 46.41
CA CYS A 37 -15.01 -2.18 45.07
C CYS A 37 -13.71 -1.36 45.05
N PRO A 38 -12.55 -1.95 44.71
CA PRO A 38 -11.40 -1.19 44.27
C PRO A 38 -11.19 -1.52 42.79
N LEU A 39 -12.16 -1.20 41.92
CA LEU A 39 -11.85 -1.01 40.51
C LEU A 39 -11.22 0.37 40.34
N SER A 40 -10.03 0.55 40.92
CA SER A 40 -9.08 1.47 40.29
C SER A 40 -8.58 0.72 39.06
N ALA A 41 -9.15 1.03 37.89
CA ALA A 41 -8.45 0.80 36.65
C ALA A 41 -7.07 1.47 36.83
N SER A 42 -6.02 0.67 37.01
CA SER A 42 -4.67 1.21 36.84
C SER A 42 -4.69 1.78 35.43
N SER A 43 -4.43 3.08 35.30
CA SER A 43 -4.36 3.71 33.99
C SER A 43 -3.15 3.10 33.28
N ARG A 44 -3.34 2.00 32.54
CA ARG A 44 -2.32 1.50 31.61
C ARG A 44 -2.02 2.65 30.66
N GLY A 45 -0.88 3.30 30.87
CA GLY A 45 -0.39 4.33 29.99
C GLY A 45 0.21 3.65 28.78
N TYR A 46 -0.50 3.65 27.66
CA TYR A 46 0.07 3.25 26.38
C TYR A 46 0.91 4.41 25.83
N TYR A 47 2.02 4.07 25.16
CA TYR A 47 2.92 5.06 24.56
C TYR A 47 2.36 5.56 23.22
N TYR A 48 1.75 4.67 22.44
CA TYR A 48 1.26 4.97 21.11
C TYR A 48 -0.26 5.16 21.06
N LEU A 49 -1.02 4.25 21.68
CA LEU A 49 -2.48 4.31 21.67
C LEU A 49 -3.00 5.39 22.62
N SER A 50 -3.91 6.22 22.12
CA SER A 50 -4.64 7.17 22.94
C SER A 50 -5.68 6.46 23.85
N PRO A 51 -6.19 7.14 24.89
CA PRO A 51 -7.31 6.60 25.67
C PRO A 51 -8.57 6.33 24.83
N GLN A 52 -8.80 7.11 23.77
CA GLN A 52 -9.91 6.88 22.84
C GLN A 52 -9.68 5.62 22.00
N ALA A 53 -8.46 5.41 21.51
CA ALA A 53 -8.07 4.21 20.78
C ALA A 53 -8.30 2.93 21.58
N VAL A 54 -7.91 2.92 22.86
CA VAL A 54 -8.13 1.78 23.76
C VAL A 54 -9.62 1.42 23.88
N LYS A 55 -10.48 2.44 23.90
CA LYS A 55 -11.93 2.25 24.01
C LYS A 55 -12.57 1.78 22.70
N LYS A 56 -12.11 2.31 21.57
CA LYS A 56 -12.74 2.12 20.25
C LYS A 56 -12.28 0.87 19.51
N LEU A 57 -11.02 0.44 19.70
CA LEU A 57 -10.48 -0.74 19.02
C LEU A 57 -11.35 -2.00 19.19
N PRO A 58 -11.85 -2.36 20.39
CA PRO A 58 -12.70 -3.55 20.54
C PRO A 58 -14.08 -3.44 19.85
N GLU A 59 -14.55 -2.22 19.57
CA GLU A 59 -15.84 -1.96 18.93
C GLU A 59 -15.76 -2.00 17.39
N TYR A 60 -14.55 -1.91 16.83
CA TYR A 60 -14.37 -1.78 15.39
C TYR A 60 -14.73 -3.06 14.63
N GLN A 61 -15.52 -2.89 13.56
CA GLN A 61 -15.89 -3.96 12.64
C GLN A 61 -15.61 -3.54 11.20
N TYR A 62 -14.85 -4.37 10.49
CA TYR A 62 -14.52 -4.12 9.09
C TYR A 62 -15.75 -4.20 8.19
N GLN A 63 -15.86 -3.25 7.27
CA GLN A 63 -16.85 -3.24 6.19
C GLN A 63 -16.13 -2.93 4.87
N GLY A 64 -16.25 -3.84 3.90
CA GLY A 64 -15.65 -3.67 2.58
C GLY A 64 -16.37 -4.46 1.50
N ALA A 65 -16.21 -4.01 0.26
CA ALA A 65 -16.72 -4.68 -0.92
C ALA A 65 -15.78 -4.43 -2.10
N ASP A 66 -15.32 -5.51 -2.74
CA ASP A 66 -14.64 -5.41 -4.04
C ASP A 66 -15.67 -5.64 -5.15
N LEU A 67 -15.81 -4.65 -6.04
CA LEU A 67 -16.76 -4.70 -7.14
C LEU A 67 -16.22 -5.37 -8.40
N SER A 68 -14.91 -5.67 -8.46
CA SER A 68 -14.23 -6.27 -9.61
C SER A 68 -14.88 -7.58 -10.04
N PRO A 69 -15.22 -7.73 -11.33
CA PRO A 69 -15.68 -9.01 -11.87
C PRO A 69 -14.64 -10.13 -11.73
N ILE A 70 -13.36 -9.82 -11.93
CA ILE A 70 -12.27 -10.80 -11.81
C ILE A 70 -12.12 -11.26 -10.36
N TYR A 71 -12.19 -10.32 -9.41
CA TYR A 71 -12.22 -10.66 -7.99
C TYR A 71 -13.40 -11.57 -7.66
N LYS A 72 -14.62 -11.13 -7.99
CA LYS A 72 -15.86 -11.83 -7.59
C LYS A 72 -15.98 -13.22 -8.18
N HIS A 73 -15.60 -13.39 -9.44
CA HIS A 73 -15.85 -14.63 -10.18
C HIS A 73 -14.65 -15.59 -10.24
N PHE A 74 -13.44 -15.10 -9.97
CA PHE A 74 -12.23 -15.93 -10.08
C PHE A 74 -11.38 -15.92 -8.81
N LEU A 75 -10.82 -14.77 -8.41
CA LEU A 75 -9.83 -14.73 -7.32
C LEU A 75 -10.43 -15.03 -5.95
N SER A 76 -11.62 -14.49 -5.67
CA SER A 76 -12.31 -14.70 -4.39
C SER A 76 -12.78 -16.16 -4.22
N PRO A 77 -13.39 -16.83 -5.22
CA PRO A 77 -13.64 -18.27 -5.17
C PRO A 77 -12.37 -19.12 -5.06
N LEU A 78 -11.30 -18.76 -5.76
CA LEU A 78 -10.02 -19.48 -5.70
C LEU A 78 -9.40 -19.40 -4.30
N ALA A 79 -9.31 -18.22 -3.71
CA ALA A 79 -8.83 -18.03 -2.35
C ALA A 79 -9.72 -18.74 -1.31
N ALA A 80 -11.05 -18.75 -1.51
CA ALA A 80 -11.96 -19.51 -0.65
C ALA A 80 -11.67 -21.02 -0.74
N TRP A 81 -11.47 -21.54 -1.95
CA TRP A 81 -11.12 -22.95 -2.14
C TRP A 81 -9.82 -23.33 -1.42
N TYR A 82 -8.77 -22.50 -1.54
CA TYR A 82 -7.52 -22.69 -0.80
C TYR A 82 -7.74 -22.69 0.72
N VAL A 83 -8.49 -21.72 1.23
CA VAL A 83 -8.79 -21.62 2.67
C VAL A 83 -9.56 -22.83 3.16
N ASP A 84 -10.55 -23.30 2.42
CA ASP A 84 -11.43 -24.39 2.85
C ASP A 84 -10.73 -25.76 2.79
N HIS A 85 -9.87 -25.99 1.79
CA HIS A 85 -9.29 -27.32 1.53
C HIS A 85 -7.84 -27.47 1.97
N LEU A 86 -7.04 -26.39 1.97
CA LEU A 86 -5.59 -26.46 2.13
C LEU A 86 -5.06 -25.68 3.35
N THR A 87 -5.80 -24.69 3.86
CA THR A 87 -5.34 -23.87 4.99
C THR A 87 -5.76 -24.46 6.34
N PRO A 88 -4.79 -24.83 7.21
CA PRO A 88 -5.10 -25.33 8.55
C PRO A 88 -5.77 -24.27 9.42
N THR A 89 -6.67 -24.69 10.33
CA THR A 89 -7.41 -23.78 11.22
C THR A 89 -6.58 -23.13 12.32
N TRP A 90 -5.38 -23.66 12.61
CA TRP A 90 -4.44 -23.06 13.56
C TRP A 90 -3.61 -21.93 12.96
N LEU A 91 -3.56 -21.82 11.62
CA LEU A 91 -2.75 -20.81 10.95
C LEU A 91 -3.43 -19.44 11.07
N ALA A 92 -2.75 -18.50 11.73
CA ALA A 92 -3.24 -17.15 11.90
C ALA A 92 -3.32 -16.40 10.55
N PRO A 93 -4.38 -15.60 10.32
CA PRO A 93 -4.51 -14.78 9.10
C PRO A 93 -3.29 -13.91 8.82
N ASN A 94 -2.78 -13.20 9.83
CA ASN A 94 -1.60 -12.34 9.69
C ASN A 94 -0.34 -13.09 9.24
N SER A 95 -0.24 -14.39 9.55
CA SER A 95 0.85 -15.23 9.04
C SER A 95 0.71 -15.49 7.55
N ILE A 96 -0.51 -15.62 7.03
CA ILE A 96 -0.78 -15.78 5.59
C ILE A 96 -0.38 -14.52 4.84
N THR A 97 -0.81 -13.34 5.31
CA THR A 97 -0.40 -12.03 4.79
C THR A 97 1.13 -11.89 4.76
N LEU A 98 1.79 -12.21 5.88
CA LEU A 98 3.25 -12.11 5.98
C LEU A 98 3.96 -13.08 5.03
N LEU A 99 3.46 -14.31 4.87
CA LEU A 99 4.00 -15.29 3.92
C LEU A 99 3.88 -14.81 2.48
N GLY A 100 2.78 -14.14 2.13
CA GLY A 100 2.64 -13.44 0.85
C GLY A 100 3.75 -12.41 0.65
N LEU A 101 3.93 -11.52 1.62
CA LEU A 101 4.97 -10.50 1.57
C LEU A 101 6.39 -11.11 1.48
N MET A 102 6.66 -12.24 2.14
CA MET A 102 7.97 -12.91 2.07
C MET A 102 8.33 -13.38 0.66
N TRP A 103 7.34 -13.83 -0.13
CA TRP A 103 7.57 -14.18 -1.55
C TRP A 103 7.99 -12.97 -2.38
N MET A 104 7.38 -11.82 -2.11
CA MET A 104 7.73 -10.56 -2.77
C MET A 104 9.11 -10.05 -2.34
N ILE A 105 9.46 -10.17 -1.07
CA ILE A 105 10.81 -9.88 -0.57
C ILE A 105 11.85 -10.78 -1.26
N LEU A 106 11.60 -12.09 -1.32
CA LEU A 106 12.50 -13.04 -1.97
C LEU A 106 12.74 -12.67 -3.43
N SER A 107 11.66 -12.45 -4.19
CA SER A 107 11.73 -12.04 -5.59
C SER A 107 12.52 -10.73 -5.75
N TYR A 108 12.26 -9.74 -4.90
CA TYR A 108 12.98 -8.46 -4.90
C TYR A 108 14.47 -8.62 -4.57
N CYS A 109 14.84 -9.49 -3.63
CA CYS A 109 16.24 -9.80 -3.31
C CYS A 109 16.96 -10.46 -4.50
N VAL A 110 16.28 -11.34 -5.24
CA VAL A 110 16.84 -11.94 -6.46
C VAL A 110 17.05 -10.85 -7.52
N ILE A 111 16.08 -9.95 -7.72
CA ILE A 111 16.25 -8.79 -8.60
C ILE A 111 17.37 -7.86 -8.13
N TRP A 112 17.54 -7.65 -6.83
CA TRP A 112 18.66 -6.85 -6.32
C TRP A 112 19.99 -7.49 -6.72
N TYR A 113 20.13 -8.80 -6.56
CA TYR A 113 21.36 -9.50 -6.91
C TYR A 113 21.71 -9.37 -8.41
N TRP A 114 20.72 -9.50 -9.30
CA TRP A 114 20.93 -9.42 -10.75
C TRP A 114 20.92 -7.99 -11.31
N ALA A 115 20.22 -7.07 -10.68
CA ALA A 115 20.08 -5.69 -11.13
C ALA A 115 20.23 -4.72 -9.94
N PRO A 116 21.44 -4.60 -9.37
CA PRO A 116 21.67 -3.75 -8.21
C PRO A 116 21.35 -2.27 -8.49
N GLY A 117 21.67 -1.79 -9.70
CA GLY A 117 21.36 -0.45 -10.20
C GLY A 117 19.97 -0.31 -10.84
N LEU A 118 19.19 -1.39 -10.94
CA LEU A 118 17.88 -1.50 -11.63
C LEU A 118 17.91 -1.35 -13.16
N TYR A 119 19.02 -0.90 -13.74
CA TYR A 119 19.16 -0.68 -15.19
C TYR A 119 19.83 -1.86 -15.92
N GLU A 120 20.37 -2.84 -15.20
CA GLU A 120 21.14 -3.97 -15.80
C GLU A 120 20.27 -4.90 -16.67
N ALA A 121 18.94 -4.79 -16.56
CA ALA A 121 18.01 -5.46 -17.46
C ALA A 121 17.92 -4.79 -18.85
N ASN A 122 18.49 -3.59 -19.00
CA ASN A 122 18.53 -2.83 -20.24
C ASN A 122 19.85 -3.12 -20.99
N THR A 123 19.74 -3.82 -22.12
CA THR A 123 20.91 -4.23 -22.91
C THR A 123 21.52 -3.10 -23.73
N ASP A 124 20.85 -1.95 -23.86
CA ASP A 124 21.45 -0.76 -24.49
C ASP A 124 22.55 -0.16 -23.58
N VAL A 125 22.40 -0.32 -22.26
CA VAL A 125 23.39 0.14 -21.27
C VAL A 125 24.54 -0.85 -21.14
N ASN A 126 24.25 -2.14 -21.10
CA ASN A 126 25.28 -3.18 -21.02
C ASN A 126 24.87 -4.43 -21.82
N ALA A 127 25.33 -4.51 -23.07
CA ALA A 127 25.06 -5.67 -23.93
C ALA A 127 25.73 -6.97 -23.44
N ALA A 128 26.76 -6.89 -22.58
CA ALA A 128 27.49 -8.06 -22.09
C ALA A 128 26.84 -8.71 -20.86
N TYR A 129 25.84 -8.05 -20.25
CA TYR A 129 25.15 -8.55 -19.07
C TYR A 129 23.63 -8.50 -19.29
N ALA A 130 22.98 -9.66 -19.20
CA ALA A 130 21.53 -9.77 -19.30
C ALA A 130 20.97 -10.44 -18.05
N VAL A 131 19.99 -9.80 -17.42
CA VAL A 131 19.22 -10.41 -16.33
C VAL A 131 18.53 -11.67 -16.87
N PRO A 132 18.72 -12.85 -16.26
CA PRO A 132 18.10 -14.09 -16.75
C PRO A 132 16.58 -13.96 -16.76
N GLY A 133 15.94 -14.30 -17.88
CA GLY A 133 14.48 -14.14 -18.03
C GLY A 133 13.66 -14.85 -16.95
N VAL A 134 14.15 -15.98 -16.42
CA VAL A 134 13.51 -16.72 -15.32
C VAL A 134 13.33 -15.90 -14.05
N VAL A 135 14.13 -14.85 -13.84
CA VAL A 135 13.96 -13.90 -12.73
C VAL A 135 12.66 -13.12 -12.91
N PHE A 136 12.30 -12.73 -14.12
CA PHE A 136 11.02 -12.06 -14.38
C PHE A 136 9.82 -13.01 -14.23
N LEU A 137 9.99 -14.30 -14.57
CA LEU A 137 8.97 -15.31 -14.25
C LEU A 137 8.77 -15.44 -12.74
N LEU A 138 9.86 -15.50 -11.97
CA LEU A 138 9.81 -15.50 -10.50
C LEU A 138 9.06 -14.26 -9.98
N ASN A 139 9.33 -13.08 -10.51
CA ASN A 139 8.63 -11.85 -10.10
C ASN A 139 7.12 -11.92 -10.37
N GLY A 140 6.73 -12.39 -11.56
CA GLY A 140 5.32 -12.58 -11.91
C GLY A 140 4.63 -13.59 -10.99
N CYS A 141 5.26 -14.74 -10.75
CA CYS A 141 4.75 -15.75 -9.84
C CYS A 141 4.66 -15.25 -8.39
N ALA A 142 5.67 -14.54 -7.90
CA ALA A 142 5.67 -13.97 -6.56
C ALA A 142 4.51 -12.98 -6.36
N MET A 143 4.23 -12.14 -7.36
CA MET A 143 3.10 -11.21 -7.33
C MET A 143 1.74 -11.93 -7.32
N LEU A 144 1.59 -13.00 -8.11
CA LEU A 144 0.35 -13.80 -8.10
C LEU A 144 0.17 -14.58 -6.79
N ILE A 145 1.26 -15.09 -6.22
CA ILE A 145 1.24 -15.75 -4.91
C ILE A 145 0.87 -14.74 -3.83
N TYR A 146 1.49 -13.55 -3.83
CA TYR A 146 1.14 -12.45 -2.93
C TYR A 146 -0.35 -12.14 -3.00
N GLN A 147 -0.88 -11.83 -4.19
CA GLN A 147 -2.29 -11.52 -4.40
C GLN A 147 -3.21 -12.65 -3.90
N THR A 148 -2.82 -13.91 -4.10
CA THR A 148 -3.64 -15.04 -3.67
C THR A 148 -3.67 -15.14 -2.15
N LEU A 149 -2.51 -15.05 -1.50
CA LEU A 149 -2.38 -15.16 -0.04
C LEU A 149 -3.01 -13.97 0.68
N ASP A 150 -2.88 -12.77 0.12
CA ASP A 150 -3.57 -11.54 0.55
C ASP A 150 -5.09 -11.76 0.58
N ASN A 151 -5.67 -12.26 -0.52
CA ASN A 151 -7.10 -12.58 -0.59
C ASN A 151 -7.56 -13.72 0.33
N MET A 152 -6.64 -14.54 0.85
CA MET A 152 -6.94 -15.64 1.75
C MET A 152 -7.05 -15.20 3.21
N ASP A 153 -6.37 -14.13 3.63
CA ASP A 153 -6.24 -13.81 5.05
C ASP A 153 -7.59 -13.48 5.71
N GLY A 154 -8.42 -12.63 5.11
CA GLY A 154 -9.72 -12.22 5.64
C GLY A 154 -10.73 -13.36 5.54
N LYS A 155 -10.56 -14.27 4.57
CA LYS A 155 -11.37 -15.49 4.47
C LYS A 155 -11.03 -16.46 5.59
N GLN A 156 -9.75 -16.67 5.85
CA GLN A 156 -9.28 -17.44 6.99
C GLN A 156 -9.77 -16.81 8.30
N ALA A 157 -9.66 -15.49 8.47
CA ALA A 157 -10.10 -14.77 9.67
C ALA A 157 -11.61 -14.92 9.94
N ARG A 158 -12.43 -15.03 8.88
CA ARG A 158 -13.86 -15.33 9.00
C ARG A 158 -14.11 -16.80 9.33
N LYS A 159 -13.39 -17.73 8.69
CA LYS A 159 -13.48 -19.18 8.94
C LYS A 159 -13.12 -19.54 10.39
N THR A 160 -12.09 -18.91 10.96
CA THR A 160 -11.60 -19.18 12.32
C THR A 160 -12.23 -18.30 13.39
N GLY A 161 -13.05 -17.32 13.01
CA GLY A 161 -13.61 -16.34 13.95
C GLY A 161 -12.57 -15.39 14.56
N SER A 162 -11.38 -15.26 13.94
CA SER A 162 -10.27 -14.44 14.43
C SER A 162 -10.14 -13.08 13.70
N SER A 163 -11.24 -12.56 13.18
CA SER A 163 -11.28 -11.23 12.55
C SER A 163 -11.02 -10.14 13.60
N SER A 164 -10.09 -9.22 13.32
CA SER A 164 -9.70 -8.18 14.26
C SER A 164 -9.25 -6.89 13.56
N PRO A 165 -9.31 -5.73 14.25
CA PRO A 165 -8.75 -4.47 13.74
C PRO A 165 -7.25 -4.58 13.48
N LEU A 166 -6.53 -5.36 14.29
CA LEU A 166 -5.11 -5.64 14.09
C LEU A 166 -4.86 -6.29 12.72
N GLY A 167 -5.68 -7.26 12.34
CA GLY A 167 -5.54 -7.95 11.06
C GLY A 167 -5.66 -6.99 9.87
N LEU A 168 -6.65 -6.10 9.90
CA LEU A 168 -6.81 -5.06 8.87
C LEU A 168 -5.61 -4.11 8.80
N LEU A 169 -5.12 -3.63 9.94
CA LEU A 169 -3.94 -2.77 9.98
C LEU A 169 -2.68 -3.47 9.47
N PHE A 170 -2.53 -4.76 9.80
CA PHE A 170 -1.39 -5.58 9.40
C PHE A 170 -1.39 -5.83 7.89
N ASP A 171 -2.55 -6.17 7.33
CA ASP A 171 -2.82 -6.32 5.91
C ASP A 171 -2.45 -5.05 5.12
N HIS A 172 -3.06 -3.91 5.46
CA HIS A 172 -2.75 -2.64 4.79
C HIS A 172 -1.30 -2.20 4.95
N GLY A 173 -0.67 -2.55 6.09
CA GLY A 173 0.76 -2.33 6.31
C GLY A 173 1.62 -3.17 5.36
N CYS A 174 1.30 -4.45 5.18
CA CYS A 174 1.99 -5.34 4.25
C CYS A 174 1.81 -4.89 2.79
N ASP A 175 0.60 -4.50 2.40
CA ASP A 175 0.31 -3.93 1.09
C ASP A 175 1.14 -2.68 0.80
N ALA A 176 1.21 -1.76 1.77
CA ALA A 176 1.99 -0.54 1.62
C ALA A 176 3.49 -0.81 1.46
N VAL A 177 4.02 -1.85 2.13
CA VAL A 177 5.41 -2.30 1.96
C VAL A 177 5.58 -2.97 0.59
N ASN A 178 4.64 -3.83 0.18
CA ASN A 178 4.72 -4.59 -1.07
C ASN A 178 4.85 -3.70 -2.31
N MET A 179 4.27 -2.49 -2.27
CA MET A 179 4.36 -1.51 -3.37
C MET A 179 5.80 -1.29 -3.86
N ILE A 180 6.80 -1.28 -2.97
CA ILE A 180 8.18 -1.03 -3.38
C ILE A 180 8.85 -2.23 -4.02
N PHE A 181 8.52 -3.42 -3.55
CA PHE A 181 9.04 -4.67 -4.11
C PHE A 181 8.47 -4.88 -5.51
N GLY A 182 7.15 -4.70 -5.68
CA GLY A 182 6.49 -4.70 -6.98
C GLY A 182 7.10 -3.69 -7.93
N SER A 183 7.17 -2.42 -7.53
CA SER A 183 7.68 -1.35 -8.40
C SER A 183 9.13 -1.56 -8.82
N GLY A 184 10.02 -1.94 -7.90
CA GLY A 184 11.42 -2.23 -8.24
C GLY A 184 11.55 -3.42 -9.20
N ASN A 185 10.72 -4.45 -9.04
CA ASN A 185 10.68 -5.57 -9.98
C ASN A 185 10.17 -5.14 -11.36
N TRP A 186 9.19 -4.24 -11.44
CA TRP A 186 8.65 -3.74 -12.71
C TRP A 186 9.61 -2.81 -13.45
N ILE A 187 10.35 -1.95 -12.72
CA ILE A 187 11.42 -1.13 -13.30
C ILE A 187 12.42 -2.02 -14.03
N ALA A 188 12.89 -3.08 -13.37
CA ALA A 188 13.81 -4.03 -13.97
C ALA A 188 13.17 -4.86 -15.11
N ALA A 189 11.94 -5.34 -14.92
CA ALA A 189 11.21 -6.13 -15.93
C ALA A 189 11.03 -5.35 -17.23
N MET A 190 10.74 -4.05 -17.13
CA MET A 190 10.58 -3.17 -18.30
C MET A 190 11.89 -2.58 -18.82
N ALA A 191 13.04 -3.02 -18.31
CA ALA A 191 14.35 -2.48 -18.68
C ALA A 191 14.41 -0.94 -18.61
N MET A 192 13.71 -0.34 -17.64
CA MET A 192 13.74 1.10 -17.46
C MET A 192 15.12 1.54 -17.00
N VAL A 193 15.60 2.65 -17.54
CA VAL A 193 16.80 3.31 -17.01
C VAL A 193 16.30 4.39 -16.05
N PRO A 194 16.30 4.16 -14.72
CA PRO A 194 15.69 5.10 -13.78
C PRO A 194 16.49 6.41 -13.64
N GLY A 195 17.42 6.70 -14.54
CA GLY A 195 18.38 7.79 -14.49
C GLY A 195 18.36 8.73 -15.67
N ASN A 196 19.36 9.63 -15.71
CA ASN A 196 19.67 10.34 -16.95
C ASN A 196 20.31 9.38 -17.95
N VAL A 197 19.56 9.08 -19.01
CA VAL A 197 19.97 8.22 -20.12
C VAL A 197 21.23 8.75 -20.80
N GLU A 198 21.34 10.06 -21.01
CA GLU A 198 22.48 10.69 -21.69
C GLU A 198 23.80 10.43 -20.93
N ILE A 199 23.75 10.43 -19.59
CA ILE A 199 24.93 10.17 -18.76
C ILE A 199 25.43 8.73 -18.94
N LEU A 200 24.53 7.77 -19.13
CA LEU A 200 24.88 6.36 -19.23
C LEU A 200 25.23 5.92 -20.65
N LEU A 201 24.51 6.45 -21.64
CA LEU A 201 24.64 6.02 -23.03
C LEU A 201 25.51 6.95 -23.88
N GLY A 202 25.80 8.18 -23.44
CA GLY A 202 26.54 9.18 -24.22
C GLY A 202 25.66 9.89 -25.26
N GLU A 203 26.00 11.15 -25.58
CA GLU A 203 25.21 12.05 -26.43
C GLU A 203 25.03 11.55 -27.89
N ASP A 204 25.97 10.74 -28.39
CA ASP A 204 26.00 10.30 -29.80
C ASP A 204 25.23 9.00 -30.09
N ASN A 205 24.66 8.36 -29.07
CA ASN A 205 23.92 7.11 -29.28
C ASN A 205 22.46 7.40 -29.69
N GLU A 206 22.10 7.04 -30.92
CA GLU A 206 20.71 6.99 -31.39
C GLU A 206 19.92 5.91 -30.65
N ASN A 207 19.60 6.14 -29.37
CA ASN A 207 18.67 5.30 -28.63
C ASN A 207 17.23 5.81 -28.84
N ILE A 208 16.29 4.87 -28.98
CA ILE A 208 14.83 5.10 -29.00
C ILE A 208 14.35 5.90 -27.78
N GLN A 209 15.08 5.85 -26.66
CA GLN A 209 14.82 6.65 -25.46
C GLN A 209 14.84 8.17 -25.74
N ASN A 210 15.71 8.63 -26.65
CA ASN A 210 15.80 10.04 -27.05
C ASN A 210 14.76 10.44 -28.11
N LYS A 211 14.06 9.45 -28.71
CA LYS A 211 13.02 9.64 -29.72
C LYS A 211 11.60 9.54 -29.13
N SER A 212 11.46 9.08 -27.88
CA SER A 212 10.16 8.92 -27.24
C SER A 212 9.53 10.27 -26.86
N ILE A 213 8.39 10.59 -27.46
CA ILE A 213 7.62 11.81 -27.14
C ILE A 213 7.09 11.81 -25.70
N VAL A 214 6.82 10.61 -25.15
CA VAL A 214 6.31 10.45 -23.79
C VAL A 214 7.44 10.67 -22.77
N CYS A 215 8.64 10.19 -23.09
CA CYS A 215 9.85 10.48 -22.32
C CYS A 215 10.09 11.99 -22.24
N GLU A 216 10.01 12.68 -23.38
CA GLU A 216 10.15 14.14 -23.45
C GLU A 216 9.08 14.86 -22.62
N LEU A 217 7.81 14.45 -22.76
CA LEU A 217 6.67 15.05 -22.04
C LEU A 217 6.83 14.95 -20.52
N PHE A 218 7.26 13.81 -20.01
CA PHE A 218 7.41 13.58 -18.57
C PHE A 218 8.79 14.00 -18.02
N GLY A 219 9.74 14.37 -18.88
CA GLY A 219 11.06 14.84 -18.46
C GLY A 219 12.05 13.71 -18.15
N GLY A 220 11.99 12.61 -18.91
CA GLY A 220 12.97 11.52 -18.90
C GLY A 220 12.49 10.21 -18.26
N ASP A 221 13.22 9.13 -18.54
CA ASP A 221 12.95 7.78 -17.98
C ASP A 221 13.03 7.76 -16.45
N ALA A 222 13.88 8.60 -15.83
CA ALA A 222 13.93 8.77 -14.38
C ALA A 222 12.58 9.24 -13.80
N MET A 223 11.93 10.18 -14.46
CA MET A 223 10.61 10.65 -14.02
C MET A 223 9.54 9.60 -14.27
N MET A 224 9.60 8.87 -15.37
CA MET A 224 8.66 7.78 -15.63
C MET A 224 8.79 6.64 -14.63
N ALA A 225 10.03 6.26 -14.25
CA ALA A 225 10.26 5.28 -13.20
C ALA A 225 9.71 5.78 -11.85
N CYS A 226 9.90 7.07 -11.55
CA CYS A 226 9.29 7.72 -10.38
C CYS A 226 7.76 7.66 -10.41
N MET A 227 7.14 7.91 -11.57
CA MET A 227 5.69 7.80 -11.74
C MET A 227 5.19 6.36 -11.59
N LEU A 228 5.92 5.37 -12.10
CA LEU A 228 5.58 3.95 -11.94
C LEU A 228 5.52 3.54 -10.46
N VAL A 229 6.36 4.13 -9.61
CA VAL A 229 6.36 3.93 -8.16
C VAL A 229 5.23 4.71 -7.49
N LEU A 230 5.08 6.01 -7.82
CA LEU A 230 4.18 6.92 -7.11
C LEU A 230 2.70 6.69 -7.46
N CYS A 231 2.36 6.35 -8.71
CA CYS A 231 0.97 6.18 -9.12
C CYS A 231 0.21 5.14 -8.28
N PRO A 232 0.68 3.87 -8.14
CA PRO A 232 0.00 2.89 -7.32
C PRO A 232 -0.04 3.32 -5.84
N MET A 233 1.00 3.98 -5.33
CA MET A 233 1.00 4.50 -3.95
C MET A 233 -0.09 5.55 -3.73
N VAL A 234 -0.25 6.52 -4.64
CA VAL A 234 -1.30 7.55 -4.52
C VAL A 234 -2.69 6.90 -4.63
N ALA A 235 -2.90 6.01 -5.59
CA ALA A 235 -4.18 5.30 -5.74
C ALA A 235 -4.55 4.49 -4.47
N PHE A 236 -3.58 3.80 -3.89
CA PHE A 236 -3.75 3.08 -2.62
C PHE A 236 -4.08 4.04 -1.47
N TYR A 237 -3.36 5.16 -1.35
CA TYR A 237 -3.62 6.15 -0.30
C TYR A 237 -5.01 6.76 -0.41
N VAL A 238 -5.45 7.12 -1.62
CA VAL A 238 -6.78 7.70 -1.83
C VAL A 238 -7.89 6.69 -1.54
N SER A 239 -7.67 5.41 -1.84
CA SER A 239 -8.62 4.35 -1.45
C SER A 239 -8.72 4.20 0.07
N THR A 240 -7.58 4.20 0.76
CA THR A 240 -7.51 4.19 2.24
C THR A 240 -8.15 5.46 2.83
N TRP A 241 -7.95 6.60 2.19
CA TRP A 241 -8.54 7.89 2.59
C TRP A 241 -10.05 7.93 2.44
N GLU A 242 -10.59 7.37 1.35
CA GLU A 242 -12.03 7.21 1.22
C GLU A 242 -12.60 6.32 2.33
N GLN A 243 -11.93 5.21 2.64
CA GLN A 243 -12.34 4.34 3.75
C GLN A 243 -12.32 5.08 5.10
N TYR A 244 -11.30 5.90 5.36
CA TYR A 244 -11.21 6.72 6.57
C TYR A 244 -12.46 7.59 6.78
N TYR A 245 -13.00 8.20 5.72
CA TYR A 245 -14.20 9.05 5.80
C TYR A 245 -15.52 8.28 5.74
N THR A 246 -15.61 7.25 4.90
CA THR A 246 -16.86 6.52 4.63
C THR A 246 -17.13 5.37 5.59
N GLY A 247 -16.09 4.89 6.27
CA GLY A 247 -16.13 3.68 7.07
C GLY A 247 -16.17 2.38 6.25
N LYS A 248 -16.03 2.46 4.92
CA LYS A 248 -16.16 1.31 4.02
C LYS A 248 -15.08 1.33 2.95
N LEU A 249 -14.38 0.21 2.77
CA LEU A 249 -13.46 0.05 1.64
C LEU A 249 -14.24 -0.47 0.43
N ILE A 250 -14.61 0.41 -0.49
CA ILE A 250 -15.29 0.03 -1.73
C ILE A 250 -14.30 0.14 -2.88
N LEU A 251 -13.91 -1.01 -3.44
CA LEU A 251 -12.99 -1.07 -4.58
C LEU A 251 -13.78 -0.99 -5.88
N PRO A 252 -13.28 -0.25 -6.89
CA PRO A 252 -14.00 -0.05 -8.15
C PRO A 252 -14.09 -1.35 -8.96
N PRO A 253 -15.05 -1.47 -9.89
CA PRO A 253 -15.20 -2.65 -10.74
C PRO A 253 -14.07 -2.82 -11.76
N PHE A 254 -13.34 -1.74 -12.08
CA PHE A 254 -12.21 -1.75 -13.00
C PHE A 254 -11.12 -0.84 -12.44
N ASN A 255 -9.86 -1.15 -12.76
CA ASN A 255 -8.70 -0.39 -12.29
C ASN A 255 -8.60 -0.31 -10.75
N GLY A 256 -9.03 -1.38 -10.07
CA GLY A 256 -8.84 -1.51 -8.63
C GLY A 256 -7.48 -2.13 -8.27
N PRO A 257 -7.19 -2.28 -6.96
CA PRO A 257 -5.97 -2.93 -6.48
C PRO A 257 -5.78 -4.34 -7.07
N THR A 258 -6.88 -5.10 -7.18
CA THR A 258 -6.90 -6.44 -7.78
C THR A 258 -6.34 -6.45 -9.20
N GLU A 259 -6.86 -5.61 -10.09
CA GLU A 259 -6.36 -5.49 -11.47
C GLU A 259 -4.94 -4.96 -11.51
N GLY A 260 -4.57 -4.03 -10.63
CA GLY A 260 -3.22 -3.48 -10.53
C GLY A 260 -2.16 -4.55 -10.24
N LEU A 261 -2.42 -5.43 -9.28
CA LEU A 261 -1.51 -6.56 -8.97
C LEU A 261 -1.43 -7.57 -10.12
N LEU A 262 -2.55 -7.87 -10.79
CA LEU A 262 -2.56 -8.74 -11.99
C LEU A 262 -1.77 -8.12 -13.15
N LEU A 263 -1.93 -6.81 -13.37
CA LEU A 263 -1.17 -6.07 -14.37
C LEU A 263 0.32 -6.17 -14.05
N GLY A 264 0.71 -5.90 -12.80
CA GLY A 264 2.10 -6.02 -12.37
C GLY A 264 2.71 -7.42 -12.56
N ALA A 265 1.95 -8.48 -12.28
CA ALA A 265 2.36 -9.85 -12.57
C ALA A 265 2.55 -10.06 -14.09
N THR A 266 1.60 -9.56 -14.89
CA THR A 266 1.60 -9.66 -16.35
C THR A 266 2.81 -8.96 -16.96
N LEU A 267 3.18 -7.77 -16.46
CA LEU A 267 4.37 -7.04 -16.92
C LEU A 267 5.63 -7.91 -16.79
N SER A 268 5.77 -8.60 -15.66
CA SER A 268 6.92 -9.49 -15.40
C SER A 268 6.88 -10.75 -16.28
N ILE A 269 5.71 -11.35 -16.47
CA ILE A 269 5.54 -12.54 -17.33
C ILE A 269 5.81 -12.22 -18.80
N VAL A 270 5.35 -11.07 -19.30
CA VAL A 270 5.65 -10.63 -20.67
C VAL A 270 7.15 -10.40 -20.85
N SER A 271 7.83 -9.84 -19.84
CA SER A 271 9.30 -9.69 -19.86
C SER A 271 10.04 -11.03 -19.91
N PHE A 272 9.47 -12.07 -19.29
CA PHE A 272 9.98 -13.43 -19.41
C PHE A 272 9.79 -14.02 -20.82
N LEU A 273 8.60 -13.83 -21.42
CA LEU A 273 8.25 -14.43 -22.71
C LEU A 273 8.88 -13.70 -23.91
N CYS A 274 8.90 -12.38 -23.87
CA CYS A 274 9.31 -11.51 -24.98
C CYS A 274 10.69 -10.87 -24.76
N GLY A 275 11.29 -11.02 -23.58
CA GLY A 275 12.48 -10.28 -23.14
C GLY A 275 12.14 -8.90 -22.58
N SER A 276 12.98 -8.38 -21.69
CA SER A 276 12.79 -7.06 -21.05
C SER A 276 12.82 -5.90 -22.06
N MET A 277 13.65 -6.00 -23.11
CA MET A 277 13.75 -5.00 -24.17
C MET A 277 12.50 -4.88 -25.04
N PHE A 278 11.56 -5.83 -24.97
CA PHE A 278 10.24 -5.68 -25.57
C PHE A 278 9.59 -4.36 -25.16
N TRP A 279 9.74 -3.96 -23.90
CA TRP A 279 9.15 -2.75 -23.34
C TRP A 279 9.77 -1.45 -23.87
N GLN A 280 11.04 -1.51 -24.29
CA GLN A 280 11.76 -0.38 -24.89
C GLN A 280 11.46 -0.23 -26.39
N SER A 281 10.91 -1.28 -27.04
CA SER A 281 10.51 -1.21 -28.45
C SER A 281 9.20 -0.45 -28.66
N THR A 282 8.95 0.02 -29.89
CA THR A 282 7.72 0.73 -30.33
C THR A 282 6.68 -0.20 -30.98
N SER A 283 6.93 -1.52 -30.92
CA SER A 283 6.23 -2.50 -31.76
C SER A 283 4.71 -2.51 -31.64
N LEU A 284 4.14 -2.19 -30.46
CA LEU A 284 2.68 -2.23 -30.27
C LEU A 284 1.99 -1.06 -30.96
N VAL A 285 2.53 0.14 -30.81
CA VAL A 285 1.95 1.36 -31.40
C VAL A 285 2.15 1.35 -32.91
N ASP A 286 3.35 1.03 -33.37
CA ASP A 286 3.67 0.95 -34.81
C ASP A 286 2.80 -0.09 -35.51
N ALA A 287 2.57 -1.26 -34.89
CA ALA A 287 1.67 -2.27 -35.45
C ALA A 287 0.20 -1.81 -35.51
N ALA A 288 -0.26 -1.02 -34.53
CA ALA A 288 -1.59 -0.43 -34.55
C ALA A 288 -1.71 0.65 -35.63
N ILE A 289 -0.70 1.53 -35.77
CA ILE A 289 -0.62 2.55 -36.81
C ILE A 289 -0.58 1.89 -38.18
N ALA A 290 0.24 0.86 -38.40
CA ALA A 290 0.31 0.14 -39.67
C ALA A 290 -1.05 -0.43 -40.09
N LYS A 291 -1.83 -0.96 -39.16
CA LYS A 291 -3.19 -1.46 -39.41
C LYS A 291 -4.20 -0.35 -39.72
N LEU A 292 -4.05 0.81 -39.08
CA LEU A 292 -4.93 1.97 -39.26
C LEU A 292 -4.48 2.89 -40.41
N SER A 293 -3.25 2.73 -40.91
CA SER A 293 -2.65 3.55 -41.97
C SER A 293 -3.46 3.61 -43.26
N PRO A 294 -4.20 2.57 -43.70
CA PRO A 294 -5.06 2.68 -44.88
C PRO A 294 -6.26 3.63 -44.69
N GLN A 295 -6.57 3.98 -43.44
CA GLN A 295 -7.73 4.78 -43.02
C GLN A 295 -7.33 6.16 -42.50
N LEU A 296 -6.05 6.35 -42.16
CA LEU A 296 -5.48 7.58 -41.64
C LEU A 296 -4.77 8.35 -42.77
N GLY A 297 -5.00 9.67 -42.84
CA GLY A 297 -4.19 10.52 -43.72
C GLY A 297 -2.72 10.53 -43.28
N GLN A 298 -1.80 10.61 -44.25
CA GLN A 298 -0.34 10.65 -43.99
C GLN A 298 0.10 11.82 -43.09
N GLU A 299 -0.70 12.89 -43.01
CA GLU A 299 -0.48 14.08 -42.16
C GLU A 299 -1.18 13.99 -40.79
N SER A 300 -1.75 12.83 -40.43
CA SER A 300 -2.45 12.70 -39.15
C SER A 300 -1.46 12.68 -37.97
N PHE A 301 -1.86 13.28 -36.85
CA PHE A 301 -1.11 13.20 -35.59
C PHE A 301 -0.74 11.76 -35.22
N ILE A 302 -1.63 10.80 -35.52
CA ILE A 302 -1.42 9.37 -35.25
C ILE A 302 -0.26 8.80 -36.09
N ALA A 303 -0.10 9.24 -37.35
CA ALA A 303 1.04 8.83 -38.17
C ALA A 303 2.38 9.38 -37.62
N GLY A 304 2.36 10.55 -36.95
CA GLY A 304 3.53 11.13 -36.29
C GLY A 304 3.96 10.41 -34.99
N LEU A 305 3.17 9.44 -34.50
CA LEU A 305 3.54 8.62 -33.35
C LEU A 305 4.37 7.38 -33.72
N ASP A 306 4.48 7.06 -35.01
CA ASP A 306 5.23 5.91 -35.52
C ASP A 306 6.70 6.00 -35.13
N GLY A 307 7.22 4.99 -34.43
CA GLY A 307 8.59 4.96 -33.91
C GLY A 307 8.86 5.89 -32.72
N CYS A 308 7.85 6.60 -32.21
CA CYS A 308 7.99 7.62 -31.15
C CYS A 308 7.34 7.24 -29.80
N VAL A 309 6.65 6.10 -29.72
CA VAL A 309 5.96 5.65 -28.49
C VAL A 309 6.35 4.22 -28.15
N ARG A 310 7.08 4.04 -27.04
CA ARG A 310 7.52 2.72 -26.57
C ARG A 310 6.36 1.96 -25.92
N ASN A 311 6.48 0.64 -25.88
CA ASN A 311 5.49 -0.23 -25.25
C ASN A 311 5.30 0.09 -23.76
N MET A 312 6.36 0.45 -23.04
CA MET A 312 6.23 0.88 -21.64
C MET A 312 5.59 2.25 -21.47
N ASP A 313 5.74 3.15 -22.45
CA ASP A 313 5.17 4.50 -22.40
C ASP A 313 3.62 4.39 -22.30
N LEU A 314 3.02 3.41 -22.99
CA LEU A 314 1.60 3.08 -22.88
C LEU A 314 1.18 2.69 -21.46
N ILE A 315 2.01 1.89 -20.77
CA ILE A 315 1.73 1.44 -19.40
C ILE A 315 1.79 2.61 -18.42
N VAL A 316 2.81 3.46 -18.52
CA VAL A 316 2.97 4.63 -17.65
C VAL A 316 1.84 5.62 -17.91
N VAL A 317 1.53 5.93 -19.17
CA VAL A 317 0.41 6.83 -19.53
C VAL A 317 -0.92 6.28 -19.04
N ALA A 318 -1.20 4.98 -19.25
CA ALA A 318 -2.42 4.36 -18.75
C ALA A 318 -2.52 4.43 -17.22
N SER A 319 -1.40 4.23 -16.52
CA SER A 319 -1.33 4.32 -15.06
C SER A 319 -1.61 5.74 -14.56
N VAL A 320 -1.05 6.77 -15.22
CA VAL A 320 -1.28 8.18 -14.89
C VAL A 320 -2.74 8.57 -15.16
N VAL A 321 -3.30 8.18 -16.31
CA VAL A 321 -4.71 8.45 -16.65
C VAL A 321 -5.64 7.78 -15.65
N GLY A 322 -5.40 6.50 -15.35
CA GLY A 322 -6.15 5.73 -14.36
C GLY A 322 -6.08 6.37 -12.97
N LEU A 323 -4.90 6.83 -12.57
CA LEU A 323 -4.71 7.56 -11.31
C LEU A 323 -5.53 8.85 -11.28
N VAL A 324 -5.41 9.70 -12.30
CA VAL A 324 -6.12 10.98 -12.36
C VAL A 324 -7.63 10.76 -12.26
N GLN A 325 -8.15 9.76 -12.97
CA GLN A 325 -9.56 9.37 -12.88
C GLN A 325 -9.93 8.96 -11.45
N GLU A 326 -9.20 8.04 -10.84
CA GLU A 326 -9.51 7.49 -9.51
C GLU A 326 -9.47 8.57 -8.42
N VAL A 327 -8.40 9.37 -8.42
CA VAL A 327 -8.23 10.49 -7.49
C VAL A 327 -9.36 11.50 -7.66
N THR A 328 -9.72 11.85 -8.90
CA THR A 328 -10.78 12.83 -9.17
C THR A 328 -12.14 12.33 -8.70
N LEU A 329 -12.50 11.09 -9.03
CA LEU A 329 -13.79 10.51 -8.66
C LEU A 329 -13.97 10.44 -7.13
N LYS A 330 -12.97 9.89 -6.42
CA LYS A 330 -13.01 9.79 -4.95
C LYS A 330 -12.94 11.15 -4.29
N ALA A 331 -12.11 12.07 -4.78
CA ALA A 331 -12.02 13.42 -4.24
C ALA A 331 -13.35 14.17 -4.37
N VAL A 332 -14.00 14.12 -5.54
CA VAL A 332 -15.32 14.74 -5.74
C VAL A 332 -16.37 14.11 -4.84
N PHE A 333 -16.40 12.78 -4.72
CA PHE A 333 -17.35 12.07 -3.88
C PHE A 333 -17.21 12.44 -2.39
N VAL A 334 -15.99 12.34 -1.85
CA VAL A 334 -15.72 12.63 -0.43
C VAL A 334 -15.91 14.12 -0.13
N THR A 335 -15.45 15.04 -0.98
CA THR A 335 -15.60 16.49 -0.73
C THR A 335 -17.05 16.96 -0.79
N ARG A 336 -17.88 16.36 -1.66
CA ARG A 336 -19.32 16.63 -1.68
C ARG A 336 -20.04 16.16 -0.42
N THR A 337 -19.58 15.06 0.17
CA THR A 337 -20.24 14.42 1.32
C THR A 337 -19.74 14.95 2.66
N TYR A 338 -18.44 15.17 2.80
CA TYR A 338 -17.75 15.52 4.06
C TYR A 338 -17.13 16.93 4.06
N GLY A 339 -17.24 17.66 2.95
CA GLY A 339 -16.74 19.02 2.80
C GLY A 339 -15.26 19.12 2.37
N LEU A 340 -14.84 20.31 1.95
CA LEU A 340 -13.47 20.54 1.45
C LEU A 340 -12.37 20.31 2.48
N GLN A 341 -12.70 20.36 3.79
CA GLN A 341 -11.72 20.10 4.85
C GLN A 341 -11.14 18.68 4.79
N ALA A 342 -11.87 17.74 4.17
CA ALA A 342 -11.40 16.38 3.95
C ALA A 342 -10.14 16.30 3.09
N LEU A 343 -9.89 17.29 2.21
CA LEU A 343 -8.68 17.33 1.39
C LEU A 343 -7.42 17.57 2.23
N ARG A 344 -7.54 18.08 3.46
CA ARG A 344 -6.39 18.32 4.35
C ARG A 344 -5.61 17.03 4.63
N THR A 345 -6.29 15.89 4.72
CA THR A 345 -5.65 14.61 5.01
C THR A 345 -4.90 14.04 3.80
N LEU A 346 -5.16 14.53 2.59
CA LEU A 346 -4.36 14.20 1.39
C LEU A 346 -3.01 14.93 1.34
N VAL A 347 -2.83 15.98 2.14
CA VAL A 347 -1.64 16.84 2.09
C VAL A 347 -0.33 16.06 2.29
N PRO A 348 -0.17 15.15 3.27
CA PRO A 348 1.09 14.41 3.43
C PRO A 348 1.46 13.56 2.22
N ASN A 349 0.49 12.89 1.60
CA ASN A 349 0.74 12.04 0.44
C ASN A 349 1.03 12.87 -0.83
N ALA A 350 0.33 14.01 -0.98
CA ALA A 350 0.66 15.00 -2.01
C ALA A 350 2.07 15.58 -1.81
N LEU A 351 2.46 15.91 -0.58
CA LEU A 351 3.82 16.36 -0.27
C LEU A 351 4.86 15.29 -0.57
N LEU A 352 4.61 14.02 -0.23
CA LEU A 352 5.51 12.91 -0.58
C LEU A 352 5.69 12.79 -2.09
N SER A 353 4.59 12.81 -2.83
CA SER A 353 4.62 12.65 -4.29
C SER A 353 5.33 13.82 -4.97
N LEU A 354 4.92 15.05 -4.65
CA LEU A 354 5.48 16.27 -5.25
C LEU A 354 6.94 16.49 -4.88
N SER A 355 7.33 16.25 -3.62
CA SER A 355 8.73 16.38 -3.19
C SER A 355 9.63 15.32 -3.84
N THR A 356 9.16 14.08 -3.97
CA THR A 356 9.92 13.01 -4.64
C THR A 356 10.12 13.33 -6.11
N MET A 357 9.07 13.77 -6.82
CA MET A 357 9.18 14.23 -8.20
C MET A 357 10.13 15.43 -8.32
N ALA A 358 10.03 16.42 -7.43
CA ALA A 358 10.94 17.56 -7.45
C ALA A 358 12.41 17.14 -7.29
N ILE A 359 12.72 16.26 -6.33
CA ILE A 359 14.08 15.74 -6.11
C ILE A 359 14.61 15.04 -7.37
N VAL A 360 13.84 14.13 -7.96
CA VAL A 360 14.24 13.42 -9.18
C VAL A 360 14.37 14.37 -10.38
N ARG A 361 13.55 15.42 -10.45
CA ARG A 361 13.63 16.40 -11.53
C ARG A 361 14.85 17.31 -11.43
N MET A 362 15.27 17.63 -10.19
CA MET A 362 16.44 18.48 -9.92
C MET A 362 17.75 17.70 -10.01
N ASP A 363 17.76 16.43 -9.63
CA ASP A 363 18.88 15.52 -9.83
C ASP A 363 18.41 14.19 -10.45
N PRO A 364 18.28 14.12 -11.79
CA PRO A 364 17.88 12.90 -12.48
C PRO A 364 18.87 11.74 -12.31
N SER A 365 20.11 12.00 -11.87
CA SER A 365 21.10 10.96 -11.62
C SER A 365 20.89 10.24 -10.29
N ILE A 366 20.08 10.79 -9.37
CA ILE A 366 19.93 10.26 -8.01
C ILE A 366 19.46 8.80 -7.99
N LEU A 367 18.57 8.45 -8.91
CA LEU A 367 18.01 7.11 -9.07
C LEU A 367 18.97 6.15 -9.80
N LEU A 368 20.12 6.62 -10.31
CA LEU A 368 21.24 5.77 -10.73
C LEU A 368 22.23 5.55 -9.60
N ARG A 369 22.53 6.62 -8.85
CA ARG A 369 23.54 6.60 -7.80
C ARG A 369 23.08 5.81 -6.58
N ILE A 370 21.83 6.01 -6.16
CA ILE A 370 21.24 5.39 -4.97
C ILE A 370 19.78 4.94 -5.17
N PRO A 371 19.45 4.15 -6.23
CA PRO A 371 18.08 3.76 -6.58
C PRO A 371 17.33 3.14 -5.39
N ARG A 372 17.95 2.15 -4.76
CA ARG A 372 17.34 1.38 -3.67
C ARG A 372 17.08 2.24 -2.44
N THR A 373 18.01 3.14 -2.10
CA THR A 373 17.83 4.09 -0.99
C THR A 373 16.62 4.97 -1.23
N MET A 374 16.49 5.56 -2.42
CA MET A 374 15.35 6.41 -2.76
C MET A 374 14.03 5.64 -2.75
N LEU A 375 14.01 4.45 -3.35
CA LEU A 375 12.84 3.57 -3.34
C LEU A 375 12.40 3.22 -1.91
N HIS A 376 13.32 2.78 -1.06
CA HIS A 376 13.02 2.45 0.34
C HIS A 376 12.67 3.67 1.18
N LEU A 377 13.19 4.86 0.86
CA LEU A 377 12.79 6.11 1.50
C LEU A 377 11.33 6.44 1.21
N THR A 378 10.97 6.49 -0.07
CA THR A 378 9.59 6.77 -0.51
C THR A 378 8.62 5.75 0.08
N SER A 379 8.99 4.46 0.08
CA SER A 379 8.22 3.39 0.71
C SER A 379 8.05 3.57 2.21
N GLY A 380 9.12 3.85 2.96
CA GLY A 380 9.02 4.04 4.40
C GLY A 380 8.09 5.21 4.76
N LEU A 381 8.21 6.33 4.05
CA LEU A 381 7.37 7.51 4.26
C LEU A 381 5.90 7.22 3.92
N PHE A 382 5.67 6.39 2.90
CA PHE A 382 4.34 5.95 2.51
C PHE A 382 3.70 5.01 3.54
N VAL A 383 4.43 3.97 3.98
CA VAL A 383 4.00 3.01 5.01
C VAL A 383 3.62 3.73 6.30
N GLU A 384 4.42 4.74 6.69
CA GLU A 384 4.13 5.56 7.87
C GLU A 384 2.76 6.23 7.81
N GLN A 385 2.44 6.80 6.64
CA GLN A 385 1.20 7.53 6.41
C GLN A 385 -0.01 6.60 6.33
N VAL A 386 0.10 5.48 5.60
CA VAL A 386 -0.98 4.49 5.45
C VAL A 386 -1.33 3.87 6.79
N THR A 387 -0.34 3.35 7.51
CA THR A 387 -0.57 2.68 8.80
C THR A 387 -1.15 3.64 9.83
N GLN A 388 -0.73 4.91 9.83
CA GLN A 388 -1.34 5.92 10.70
C GLN A 388 -2.78 6.23 10.30
N LEU A 389 -3.04 6.46 9.01
CA LEU A 389 -4.38 6.78 8.52
C LEU A 389 -5.38 5.65 8.82
N MET A 390 -4.94 4.40 8.66
CA MET A 390 -5.74 3.23 9.02
C MET A 390 -5.98 3.14 10.52
N LEU A 391 -4.96 3.38 11.35
CA LEU A 391 -5.14 3.43 12.80
C LEU A 391 -6.17 4.49 13.20
N ASP A 392 -6.01 5.73 12.72
CA ASP A 392 -6.91 6.86 13.02
C ASP A 392 -8.35 6.55 12.58
N HIS A 393 -8.52 5.86 11.43
CA HIS A 393 -9.82 5.36 10.98
C HIS A 393 -10.44 4.40 11.99
N MET A 394 -9.70 3.36 12.42
CA MET A 394 -10.23 2.32 13.30
C MET A 394 -10.63 2.85 14.69
N VAL A 395 -10.00 3.94 15.12
CA VAL A 395 -10.22 4.53 16.45
C VAL A 395 -11.09 5.79 16.41
N GLU A 396 -11.61 6.14 15.23
CA GLU A 396 -12.41 7.36 14.98
C GLU A 396 -11.69 8.64 15.44
N GLU A 397 -10.36 8.71 15.24
CA GLU A 397 -9.56 9.89 15.53
C GLU A 397 -9.31 10.76 14.30
N ASN A 398 -9.09 12.04 14.53
CA ASN A 398 -8.77 12.97 13.47
C ASN A 398 -7.32 12.79 13.01
N PHE A 399 -7.12 12.55 11.71
CA PHE A 399 -5.78 12.47 11.14
C PHE A 399 -5.00 13.80 11.27
N GLU A 400 -3.94 13.76 12.08
CA GLU A 400 -3.12 14.92 12.42
C GLU A 400 -1.89 15.07 11.50
N VAL A 401 -2.04 15.89 10.46
CA VAL A 401 -0.98 16.24 9.49
C VAL A 401 0.30 16.75 10.15
N ARG A 402 0.18 17.56 11.21
CA ARG A 402 1.35 18.17 11.89
C ARG A 402 2.24 17.17 12.64
N ARG A 403 1.70 16.01 13.01
CA ARG A 403 2.47 14.96 13.71
C ARG A 403 3.33 14.12 12.76
N ARG A 404 3.24 14.33 11.45
CA ARG A 404 4.02 13.60 10.43
C ARG A 404 5.42 14.22 10.25
N PHE A 405 6.15 14.39 11.35
CA PHE A 405 7.47 15.04 11.36
C PHE A 405 8.50 14.32 10.50
N VAL A 406 8.31 13.01 10.27
CA VAL A 406 9.17 12.22 9.38
C VAL A 406 9.18 12.74 7.94
N MET A 407 8.19 13.53 7.51
CA MET A 407 8.13 14.17 6.19
C MET A 407 8.95 15.45 6.08
N ILE A 408 9.32 16.07 7.22
CA ILE A 408 10.01 17.38 7.23
C ILE A 408 11.34 17.31 6.48
N PRO A 409 12.22 16.30 6.68
CA PRO A 409 13.47 16.21 5.93
C PRO A 409 13.25 16.06 4.43
N GLN A 410 12.26 15.27 4.00
CA GLN A 410 11.90 15.07 2.58
C GLN A 410 11.47 16.38 1.91
N VAL A 411 10.57 17.14 2.54
CA VAL A 411 10.12 18.43 1.98
C VAL A 411 11.24 19.47 2.05
N GLY A 412 12.00 19.48 3.14
CA GLY A 412 13.12 20.41 3.34
C GLY A 412 14.21 20.25 2.28
N ILE A 413 14.62 19.00 1.97
CA ILE A 413 15.63 18.76 0.94
C ILE A 413 15.12 19.09 -0.46
N ALA A 414 13.86 18.77 -0.77
CA ALA A 414 13.26 19.12 -2.06
C ALA A 414 13.22 20.64 -2.27
N VAL A 415 12.79 21.42 -1.26
CA VAL A 415 12.80 22.88 -1.31
C VAL A 415 14.23 23.41 -1.45
N MET A 416 15.18 22.86 -0.68
CA MET A 416 16.58 23.26 -0.74
C MET A 416 17.19 23.06 -2.14
N MET A 417 16.89 21.93 -2.80
CA MET A 417 17.34 21.65 -4.16
C MET A 417 16.70 22.55 -5.22
N MET A 418 15.47 23.02 -4.99
CA MET A 418 14.78 23.96 -5.88
C MET A 418 15.24 25.42 -5.70
N MET A 419 15.89 25.75 -4.59
CA MET A 419 16.40 27.10 -4.34
C MET A 419 17.73 27.34 -5.05
N GLU A 420 17.76 28.35 -5.92
CA GLU A 420 18.98 28.75 -6.63
C GLU A 420 20.10 29.17 -5.65
N GLY A 421 21.34 28.75 -5.91
CA GLY A 421 22.53 29.18 -5.18
C GLY A 421 22.97 28.30 -4.00
N MET A 422 22.24 27.23 -3.66
CA MET A 422 22.71 26.23 -2.68
C MET A 422 23.27 25.00 -3.38
N HIS A 423 24.60 24.95 -3.51
CA HIS A 423 25.30 23.77 -4.05
C HIS A 423 25.61 22.77 -2.94
N ILE A 424 24.81 21.73 -2.85
CA ILE A 424 25.10 20.54 -2.01
C ILE A 424 25.95 19.59 -2.85
N SER A 425 27.03 19.05 -2.29
CA SER A 425 27.80 18.04 -2.99
C SER A 425 27.00 16.75 -3.16
N THR A 426 27.19 16.10 -4.30
CA THR A 426 26.56 14.83 -4.69
C THR A 426 26.74 13.75 -3.62
N GLN A 427 27.93 13.66 -3.02
CA GLN A 427 28.24 12.74 -1.91
C GLN A 427 27.49 13.08 -0.62
N ALA A 428 27.36 14.37 -0.27
CA ALA A 428 26.63 14.78 0.92
C ALA A 428 25.14 14.48 0.79
N LEU A 429 24.59 14.68 -0.41
CA LEU A 429 23.19 14.36 -0.73
C LEU A 429 22.91 12.86 -0.58
N ASP A 430 23.77 11.99 -1.11
CA ASP A 430 23.60 10.54 -0.98
C ASP A 430 23.71 10.06 0.46
N THR A 431 24.68 10.61 1.18
CA THR A 431 24.88 10.29 2.60
C THR A 431 23.65 10.71 3.41
N PHE A 432 23.10 11.90 3.13
CA PHE A 432 21.87 12.37 3.75
C PHE A 432 20.70 11.42 3.50
N PHE A 433 20.45 11.03 2.25
CA PHE A 433 19.36 10.11 1.92
C PHE A 433 19.56 8.73 2.54
N LEU A 434 20.79 8.21 2.59
CA LEU A 434 21.08 6.93 3.23
C LEU A 434 20.80 6.97 4.74
N VAL A 435 21.29 8.00 5.44
CA VAL A 435 21.06 8.18 6.88
C VAL A 435 19.58 8.38 7.17
N TYR A 436 18.89 9.20 6.37
CA TYR A 436 17.47 9.45 6.52
C TYR A 436 16.64 8.18 6.32
N THR A 437 16.90 7.43 5.26
CA THR A 437 16.23 6.15 4.97
C THR A 437 16.45 5.13 6.08
N THR A 438 17.70 4.99 6.53
CA THR A 438 18.06 4.05 7.60
C THR A 438 17.38 4.43 8.91
N GLY A 439 17.45 5.70 9.30
CA GLY A 439 16.80 6.21 10.51
C GLY A 439 15.29 6.06 10.47
N LEU A 440 14.67 6.28 9.30
CA LEU A 440 13.24 6.09 9.07
C LEU A 440 12.83 4.64 9.30
N TRP A 441 13.52 3.66 8.71
CA TRP A 441 13.17 2.24 8.87
C TRP A 441 13.44 1.72 10.29
N VAL A 442 14.48 2.22 10.97
CA VAL A 442 14.68 1.95 12.39
C VAL A 442 13.51 2.48 13.21
N TYR A 443 13.12 3.74 12.99
CA TYR A 443 11.95 4.35 13.64
C TYR A 443 10.66 3.55 13.38
N LEU A 444 10.39 3.20 12.12
CA LEU A 444 9.20 2.45 11.74
C LEU A 444 9.17 1.06 12.37
N THR A 445 10.31 0.39 12.47
CA THR A 445 10.41 -0.93 13.12
C THR A 445 9.98 -0.84 14.59
N PHE A 446 10.49 0.16 15.32
CA PHE A 446 10.07 0.39 16.71
C PHE A 446 8.60 0.78 16.80
N LYS A 447 8.15 1.70 15.93
CA LYS A 447 6.76 2.19 15.88
C LYS A 447 5.78 1.05 15.66
N VAL A 448 5.95 0.26 14.59
CA VAL A 448 5.08 -0.85 14.22
C VAL A 448 5.10 -1.93 15.29
N ARG A 449 6.27 -2.28 15.82
CA ARG A 449 6.38 -3.25 16.92
C ARG A 449 5.56 -2.84 18.14
N LEU A 450 5.71 -1.58 18.58
CA LEU A 450 4.97 -1.06 19.74
C LEU A 450 3.47 -0.96 19.44
N GLN A 451 3.06 -0.45 18.27
CA GLN A 451 1.66 -0.41 17.87
C GLN A 451 1.01 -1.79 17.88
N VAL A 452 1.62 -2.78 17.22
CA VAL A 452 1.11 -4.16 17.18
C VAL A 452 0.98 -4.72 18.59
N TYR A 453 1.99 -4.49 19.42
CA TYR A 453 1.99 -4.95 20.81
C TYR A 453 0.85 -4.33 21.64
N GLU A 454 0.69 -3.01 21.59
CA GLU A 454 -0.36 -2.31 22.35
C GLU A 454 -1.76 -2.71 21.87
N ILE A 455 -1.97 -2.85 20.55
CA ILE A 455 -3.23 -3.34 19.99
C ILE A 455 -3.51 -4.78 20.45
N CYS A 456 -2.50 -5.66 20.43
CA CYS A 456 -2.62 -7.02 20.95
C CYS A 456 -2.97 -7.05 22.45
N ASP A 457 -2.46 -6.11 23.25
CA ASP A 457 -2.80 -6.01 24.68
C ASP A 457 -4.23 -5.55 24.89
N VAL A 458 -4.66 -4.49 24.19
CA VAL A 458 -6.04 -3.97 24.25
C VAL A 458 -7.06 -5.03 23.81
N LEU A 459 -6.77 -5.78 22.76
CA LEU A 459 -7.68 -6.79 22.21
C LEU A 459 -7.57 -8.15 22.93
N GLY A 460 -6.53 -8.37 23.75
CA GLY A 460 -6.31 -9.65 24.42
C GLY A 460 -5.94 -10.81 23.48
N ILE A 461 -5.31 -10.51 22.34
CA ILE A 461 -4.93 -11.49 21.30
C ILE A 461 -3.40 -11.55 21.12
N TYR A 462 -2.94 -12.56 20.38
CA TYR A 462 -1.59 -12.60 19.82
C TYR A 462 -1.62 -12.26 18.34
N CYS A 463 -0.55 -11.67 17.82
CA CYS A 463 -0.47 -11.27 16.41
C CYS A 463 -0.45 -12.48 15.45
N PHE A 464 0.22 -13.58 15.84
CA PHE A 464 0.46 -14.75 14.99
C PHE A 464 -0.02 -16.07 15.61
N ASP A 465 -0.80 -16.01 16.68
CA ASP A 465 -1.38 -17.19 17.33
C ASP A 465 -2.87 -16.94 17.60
N ILE A 466 -3.71 -17.83 17.09
CA ILE A 466 -5.17 -17.79 17.22
C ILE A 466 -5.70 -18.97 18.05
N VAL A 467 -4.82 -19.86 18.52
CA VAL A 467 -5.16 -21.06 19.28
C VAL A 467 -4.94 -20.83 20.77
N THR A 468 -3.84 -20.18 21.14
CA THR A 468 -3.50 -19.97 22.55
C THR A 468 -4.23 -18.74 23.12
N PRO A 469 -5.10 -18.91 24.15
CA PRO A 469 -5.72 -17.78 24.82
C PRO A 469 -4.70 -17.01 25.65
N LYS A 470 -4.71 -15.67 25.57
CA LYS A 470 -3.82 -14.82 26.33
C LYS A 470 -4.23 -14.80 27.81
N SER A 471 -3.38 -15.29 28.71
CA SER A 471 -3.73 -15.39 30.13
C SER A 471 -3.79 -14.02 30.81
N LYS A 472 -4.61 -13.86 31.85
CA LYS A 472 -4.62 -12.65 32.70
C LYS A 472 -3.26 -12.39 33.36
N SER A 473 -2.47 -13.43 33.62
CA SER A 473 -1.10 -13.29 34.13
C SER A 473 -0.12 -12.74 33.09
N ASP A 474 -0.28 -13.05 31.80
CA ASP A 474 0.57 -12.49 30.73
C ASP A 474 0.26 -11.01 30.49
N MET A 475 -0.98 -10.59 30.74
CA MET A 475 -1.35 -9.17 30.74
C MET A 475 -0.70 -8.40 31.90
N ASN A 476 -0.36 -9.06 33.01
CA ASN A 476 0.21 -8.44 34.23
C ASN A 476 1.75 -8.62 34.33
N ALA A 477 2.32 -9.72 33.83
CA ALA A 477 3.78 -9.92 33.80
C ALA A 477 4.47 -8.91 32.86
N ASN A 478 3.75 -8.50 31.81
CA ASN A 478 4.17 -7.46 30.88
C ASN A 478 4.04 -6.03 31.45
N GLU A 479 3.37 -5.86 32.60
CA GLU A 479 3.31 -4.62 33.38
C GLU A 479 4.68 -4.27 34.01
N ILE A 480 5.57 -5.26 34.14
CA ILE A 480 6.92 -5.13 34.72
C ILE A 480 7.97 -4.78 33.64
N LEU A 481 7.73 -5.16 32.37
CA LEU A 481 8.63 -4.91 31.23
C LEU A 481 8.32 -3.60 30.48
N GLY A 482 7.10 -3.09 30.59
CA GLY A 482 6.75 -1.72 30.19
C GLY A 482 7.16 -0.73 31.27
N THR A 483 8.16 0.12 31.00
CA THR A 483 8.57 1.20 31.89
C THR A 483 7.36 1.92 32.50
N THR A 484 7.25 1.91 33.82
CA THR A 484 6.35 2.77 34.59
C THR A 484 6.62 4.22 34.19
N ILE A 485 5.75 4.79 33.36
CA ILE A 485 5.82 6.20 32.98
C ILE A 485 5.45 7.01 34.23
N PRO A 486 6.31 7.90 34.75
CA PRO A 486 5.92 8.79 35.83
C PRO A 486 4.80 9.69 35.32
N ALA A 487 3.68 9.72 36.05
CA ALA A 487 2.56 10.59 35.75
C ALA A 487 3.05 12.02 35.52
N ARG A 488 2.72 12.59 34.35
CA ARG A 488 2.96 13.99 34.01
C ARG A 488 2.28 14.83 35.08
N ARG A 489 3.04 15.41 36.02
CA ARG A 489 2.52 16.34 37.03
C ARG A 489 1.75 17.43 36.30
N SER A 490 0.42 17.44 36.46
CA SER A 490 -0.40 18.58 36.12
C SER A 490 0.10 19.76 36.94
N ALA A 491 0.57 20.82 36.27
CA ALA A 491 0.84 22.09 36.92
C ALA A 491 -0.50 22.65 37.40
N SER A 492 -0.88 22.35 38.65
CA SER A 492 -1.94 23.06 39.34
C SER A 492 -1.43 24.47 39.64
N SER A 493 -2.10 25.46 39.07
CA SER A 493 -1.92 26.87 39.36
C SER A 493 -2.18 27.15 40.85
N GLU A 494 -1.13 27.28 41.65
CA GLU A 494 -1.23 27.88 42.98
C GLU A 494 -1.37 29.40 42.83
N SER A 495 -2.58 29.90 43.01
CA SER A 495 -2.81 31.33 43.23
C SER A 495 -2.27 31.70 44.61
N LYS A 496 -1.09 32.31 44.69
CA LYS A 496 -0.67 33.03 45.90
C LYS A 496 -1.42 34.35 45.98
N LYS A 497 -2.39 34.43 46.90
CA LYS A 497 -2.88 35.69 47.46
C LYS A 497 -1.76 36.33 48.26
N VAL A 498 -1.31 37.49 47.81
CA VAL A 498 -0.46 38.41 48.57
C VAL A 498 -1.33 39.08 49.64
N LYS A 499 -0.88 39.03 50.89
CA LYS A 499 -1.20 39.97 51.96
C LYS A 499 0.11 40.49 52.51
#